data_AF-A0A2S9YUY2-F1
#
_entry.id   AF-A0A2S9YUY2-F1
#
_cell.length_a   1.000
_cell.length_b   1.000
_cell.length_c   1.000
_cell.angle_alpha   90.00
_cell.angle_beta   90.00
_cell.angle_gamma   90.00
#
_symmetry.space_group_name_H-M   'P 1'
#
loop_
_entity.id
_entity.type
_entity.pdbx_description
1 polymer ?
#
loop_
_entity_poly.entity_id
_entity_poly.type
_entity_poly.pdbx_seq_one_letter_code
_entity_poly.pdbx_strand_id
1 'polypeptide(L)'
;MNQEVDVEWGVALMRAHTELAQVAEPAEIVASLVRVCEPYGPKMIHLIYIHNDDDGEPETCEVVDVWGPDIEPPVSVMVGKRFRIADFGVGRAILAQRQLPLIVPNVAIDPQIAPVLEAFPGGVQAFVGLPLYSKRHSTWQGIVAFHWLEPHDPSPAERLLYELMRTTLAESISAERTLLAYREALQESQRQRTMLQLLLDNLPIGALVLRSTDGQQELINRTGRVVLGLDPDTGSFDHSGITFHQPGADEPIPEQDSTMRRALETGETCRDEVEVRRANGDRVLLELTASPLRYEADPVLRVVALFQDITAIRQSERERLAVQEELLLTQKIALAERSIPLIPIREDVLILPLIGSVDAERGHQLLETLVHLGGRSDVRAMIIDVTGTRNLDTAAAHVLMSAAQALRLRGVQPILTGIQSDAALTLVGLGIDFSGVVVRGTLQAGVAYATQEAALPAGSVEVSIPRRRPGGR
;
A
#
# COMPACT_ATOMS: atom_id res chain seq x y z
N MET A 1 24.99 80.29 16.80
CA MET A 1 23.56 79.94 16.65
C MET A 1 23.39 78.90 15.54
N ASN A 2 24.16 77.80 15.58
CA ASN A 2 24.14 76.76 14.53
C ASN A 2 24.60 75.37 15.03
N GLN A 3 24.58 75.12 16.35
CA GLN A 3 24.99 73.83 16.96
C GLN A 3 23.82 73.09 17.62
N GLU A 4 22.78 73.78 18.13
CA GLU A 4 21.61 73.12 18.73
C GLU A 4 20.66 72.51 17.67
N VAL A 5 20.54 73.15 16.50
CA VAL A 5 19.70 72.65 15.37
C VAL A 5 20.22 71.32 14.82
N ASP A 6 21.54 71.07 14.92
CA ASP A 6 22.20 69.85 14.40
C ASP A 6 22.02 68.64 15.34
N VAL A 7 21.94 68.90 16.66
CA VAL A 7 21.73 67.85 17.67
C VAL A 7 20.27 67.40 17.73
N GLU A 8 19.32 68.34 17.70
CA GLU A 8 17.89 68.00 17.64
C GLU A 8 17.55 67.22 16.38
N TRP A 9 18.14 67.60 15.24
CA TRP A 9 18.01 66.85 13.99
C TRP A 9 18.62 65.45 14.06
N GLY A 10 19.84 65.30 14.58
CA GLY A 10 20.46 64.00 14.76
C GLY A 10 19.66 63.06 15.67
N VAL A 11 19.06 63.58 16.75
CA VAL A 11 18.20 62.81 17.65
C VAL A 11 16.88 62.42 16.98
N ALA A 12 16.25 63.31 16.22
CA ALA A 12 15.05 63.00 15.45
C ALA A 12 15.32 61.92 14.41
N LEU A 13 16.46 61.99 13.72
CA LEU A 13 16.87 61.02 12.70
C LEU A 13 17.18 59.64 13.29
N MET A 14 17.79 59.59 14.47
CA MET A 14 18.05 58.34 15.20
C MET A 14 16.74 57.71 15.74
N ARG A 15 15.79 58.53 16.20
CA ARG A 15 14.46 58.04 16.60
C ARG A 15 13.70 57.45 15.41
N ALA A 16 13.67 58.17 14.29
CA ALA A 16 13.06 57.68 13.05
C ALA A 16 13.70 56.37 12.58
N HIS A 17 15.04 56.26 12.63
CA HIS A 17 15.75 55.01 12.33
C HIS A 17 15.32 53.86 13.25
N THR A 18 15.29 54.10 14.55
CA THR A 18 14.96 53.07 15.55
C THR A 18 13.52 52.60 15.42
N GLU A 19 12.60 53.54 15.20
CA GLU A 19 11.19 53.27 14.97
C GLU A 19 10.98 52.44 13.70
N LEU A 20 11.53 52.87 12.56
CA LEU A 20 11.39 52.15 11.29
C LEU A 20 12.11 50.79 11.29
N ALA A 21 13.15 50.61 12.10
CA ALA A 21 13.87 49.35 12.19
C ALA A 21 13.11 48.25 12.95
N GLN A 22 12.19 48.62 13.85
CA GLN A 22 11.47 47.70 14.74
C GLN A 22 10.09 47.31 14.24
N VAL A 23 9.60 47.96 13.19
CA VAL A 23 8.25 47.78 12.68
C VAL A 23 8.22 46.65 11.65
N ALA A 24 7.23 45.77 11.80
CA ALA A 24 7.01 44.60 10.96
C ALA A 24 5.74 44.71 10.10
N GLU A 25 4.67 45.29 10.64
CA GLU A 25 3.39 45.35 9.93
C GLU A 25 3.33 46.52 8.94
N PRO A 26 2.85 46.32 7.70
CA PRO A 26 2.73 47.38 6.69
C PRO A 26 2.02 48.65 7.19
N ALA A 27 0.97 48.49 7.99
CA ALA A 27 0.20 49.59 8.57
C ALA A 27 1.01 50.42 9.57
N GLU A 28 1.80 49.75 10.41
CA GLU A 28 2.69 50.41 11.34
C GLU A 28 3.85 51.10 10.60
N ILE A 29 4.33 50.53 9.49
CA ILE A 29 5.37 51.15 8.65
C ILE A 29 4.82 52.48 8.15
N VAL A 30 3.68 52.48 7.45
CA VAL A 30 3.06 53.70 6.93
C VAL A 30 2.77 54.71 8.03
N ALA A 31 2.22 54.29 9.17
CA ALA A 31 1.98 55.19 10.30
C ALA A 31 3.27 55.84 10.85
N SER A 32 4.38 55.09 10.86
CA SER A 32 5.70 55.60 11.25
C SER A 32 6.25 56.58 10.21
N LEU A 33 6.08 56.28 8.91
CA LEU A 33 6.43 57.21 7.81
C LEU A 33 5.67 58.53 7.92
N VAL A 34 4.37 58.48 8.24
CA VAL A 34 3.54 59.69 8.44
C VAL A 34 4.09 60.54 9.56
N ARG A 35 4.40 59.96 10.73
CA ARG A 35 4.96 60.70 11.88
C ARG A 35 6.32 61.31 11.57
N VAL A 36 7.20 60.54 10.93
CA VAL A 36 8.57 60.96 10.60
C VAL A 36 8.57 62.08 9.55
N CYS A 37 7.65 62.03 8.59
CA CYS A 37 7.59 62.97 7.48
C CYS A 37 6.56 64.10 7.64
N GLU A 38 5.77 64.12 8.73
CA GLU A 38 4.79 65.18 9.02
C GLU A 38 5.33 66.61 8.83
N PRO A 39 6.57 66.94 9.28
CA PRO A 39 7.10 68.30 9.13
C PRO A 39 7.29 68.76 7.67
N TYR A 40 7.39 67.83 6.71
CA TYR A 40 7.57 68.12 5.28
C TYR A 40 6.25 68.12 4.50
N GLY A 41 5.13 67.86 5.17
CA GLY A 41 3.78 67.98 4.64
C GLY A 41 3.42 67.09 3.45
N PRO A 42 3.89 65.82 3.34
CA PRO A 42 3.37 64.91 2.32
C PRO A 42 1.85 64.79 2.48
N LYS A 43 1.14 64.67 1.36
CA LYS A 43 -0.31 64.51 1.34
C LYS A 43 -0.73 63.06 1.14
N MET A 44 0.07 62.27 0.44
CA MET A 44 -0.14 60.83 0.35
C MET A 44 1.17 60.08 0.51
N ILE A 45 1.09 58.90 1.12
CA ILE A 45 2.17 57.94 1.25
C ILE A 45 1.65 56.58 0.81
N HIS A 46 2.34 55.95 -0.14
CA HIS A 46 2.08 54.57 -0.55
C HIS A 46 3.25 53.68 -0.14
N LEU A 47 2.94 52.56 0.50
CA LEU A 47 3.86 51.45 0.66
C LEU A 47 3.54 50.40 -0.39
N ILE A 48 4.52 50.13 -1.25
CA ILE A 48 4.36 49.22 -2.39
C ILE A 48 5.38 48.10 -2.23
N TYR A 49 4.94 46.86 -2.17
CA TYR A 49 5.82 45.70 -2.17
C TYR A 49 6.09 45.24 -3.59
N ILE A 50 7.34 44.88 -3.86
CA ILE A 50 7.75 44.27 -5.12
C ILE A 50 7.82 42.75 -4.91
N HIS A 51 7.24 42.03 -5.87
CA HIS A 51 7.33 40.59 -6.03
C HIS A 51 8.27 40.32 -7.21
N ASN A 52 9.33 39.57 -6.93
CA ASN A 52 10.38 39.28 -7.89
C ASN A 52 10.13 37.94 -8.61
N ASP A 53 10.70 37.80 -9.80
CA ASP A 53 10.80 36.52 -10.50
C ASP A 53 11.89 35.62 -9.90
N ASP A 54 12.08 34.43 -10.50
CA ASP A 54 13.07 33.44 -10.07
C ASP A 54 14.53 33.95 -10.19
N ASP A 55 14.78 34.95 -11.06
CA ASP A 55 16.08 35.60 -11.23
C ASP A 55 16.30 36.76 -10.24
N GLY A 56 15.30 37.05 -9.39
CA GLY A 56 15.34 38.12 -8.40
C GLY A 56 15.07 39.51 -8.98
N GLU A 57 14.58 39.59 -10.22
CA GLU A 57 14.20 40.83 -10.89
C GLU A 57 12.71 41.16 -10.66
N PRO A 58 12.35 42.45 -10.60
CA PRO A 58 11.02 42.88 -10.19
C PRO A 58 9.96 42.61 -11.27
N GLU A 59 9.01 41.72 -11.00
CA GLU A 59 7.96 41.34 -11.97
C GLU A 59 6.66 42.12 -11.73
N THR A 60 6.13 42.04 -10.51
CA THR A 60 4.88 42.68 -10.11
C THR A 60 5.05 43.50 -8.85
N CYS A 61 4.17 44.47 -8.65
CA CYS A 61 4.10 45.25 -7.43
C CYS A 61 2.69 45.23 -6.86
N GLU A 62 2.59 45.34 -5.54
CA GLU A 62 1.36 45.34 -4.78
C GLU A 62 1.34 46.55 -3.85
N VAL A 63 0.26 47.34 -3.89
CA VAL A 63 0.06 48.41 -2.91
C VAL A 63 -0.41 47.76 -1.62
N VAL A 64 0.45 47.72 -0.60
CA VAL A 64 0.20 46.99 0.64
C VAL A 64 -0.54 47.85 1.66
N ASP A 65 -0.21 49.13 1.69
CA ASP A 65 -0.89 50.10 2.54
C ASP A 65 -0.72 51.53 2.04
N VAL A 66 -1.65 52.40 2.43
CA VAL A 66 -1.76 53.78 1.96
C VAL A 66 -2.22 54.71 3.08
N TRP A 67 -1.60 55.88 3.15
CA TRP A 67 -2.11 57.03 3.90
C TRP A 67 -2.37 58.21 2.95
N GLY A 68 -3.49 58.90 3.12
CA GLY A 68 -3.85 60.02 2.26
C GLY A 68 -5.16 60.71 2.67
N PRO A 69 -5.52 61.82 2.01
CA PRO A 69 -6.78 62.50 2.24
C PRO A 69 -7.97 61.66 1.77
N ASP A 70 -9.13 61.93 2.35
CA ASP A 70 -10.40 61.32 1.94
C ASP A 70 -10.89 62.00 0.65
N ILE A 71 -10.37 61.54 -0.49
CA ILE A 71 -10.71 61.99 -1.85
C ILE A 71 -11.58 60.93 -2.54
N GLU A 72 -12.35 61.28 -3.56
CA GLU A 72 -13.23 60.34 -4.26
C GLU A 72 -12.71 60.05 -5.69
N PRO A 73 -12.38 58.79 -6.04
CA PRO A 73 -12.39 57.60 -5.19
C PRO A 73 -11.25 57.58 -4.15
N PRO A 74 -11.45 56.94 -2.98
CA PRO A 74 -10.46 56.94 -1.91
C PRO A 74 -9.19 56.21 -2.32
N VAL A 75 -8.05 56.72 -1.85
CA VAL A 75 -6.73 56.19 -2.20
C VAL A 75 -6.55 54.74 -1.71
N SER A 76 -7.28 54.36 -0.65
CA SER A 76 -7.34 52.99 -0.13
C SER A 76 -7.90 51.96 -1.12
N VAL A 77 -8.62 52.39 -2.17
CA VAL A 77 -9.10 51.49 -3.25
C VAL A 77 -7.94 50.85 -4.03
N MET A 78 -6.72 51.35 -3.87
CA MET A 78 -5.53 50.75 -4.47
C MET A 78 -4.93 49.61 -3.64
N VAL A 79 -5.24 49.52 -2.34
CA VAL A 79 -4.68 48.50 -1.43
C VAL A 79 -5.07 47.09 -1.91
N GLY A 80 -4.08 46.19 -1.95
CA GLY A 80 -4.20 44.81 -2.41
C GLY A 80 -4.22 44.64 -3.94
N LYS A 81 -4.18 45.72 -4.73
CA LYS A 81 -4.10 45.61 -6.19
C LYS A 81 -2.68 45.30 -6.63
N ARG A 82 -2.56 44.34 -7.54
CA ARG A 82 -1.29 43.95 -8.17
C ARG A 82 -1.21 44.44 -9.60
N PHE A 83 -0.04 44.96 -9.96
CA PHE A 83 0.24 45.45 -11.30
C PHE A 83 1.65 45.08 -11.73
N ARG A 84 1.92 45.07 -13.04
CA ARG A 84 3.30 45.00 -13.52
C ARG A 84 3.95 46.35 -13.35
N ILE A 85 5.04 46.37 -12.58
CA ILE A 85 5.74 47.61 -12.25
C ILE A 85 6.30 48.32 -13.49
N ALA A 86 6.69 47.55 -14.52
CA ALA A 86 7.22 48.06 -15.77
C ALA A 86 6.18 48.79 -16.64
N ASP A 87 4.89 48.61 -16.39
CA ASP A 87 3.83 49.23 -17.19
C ASP A 87 3.74 50.75 -16.93
N PHE A 88 4.19 51.22 -15.75
CA PHE A 88 4.12 52.62 -15.36
C PHE A 88 5.45 53.36 -15.58
N GLY A 89 5.39 54.58 -16.11
CA GLY A 89 6.57 55.43 -16.33
C GLY A 89 7.37 55.69 -15.06
N VAL A 90 6.68 55.98 -13.95
CA VAL A 90 7.29 56.14 -12.61
C VAL A 90 7.94 54.86 -12.12
N GLY A 91 7.30 53.70 -12.34
CA GLY A 91 7.84 52.39 -11.96
C GLY A 91 9.17 52.12 -12.66
N ARG A 92 9.24 52.32 -13.99
CA ARG A 92 10.49 52.17 -14.76
C ARG A 92 11.59 53.12 -14.28
N ALA A 93 11.25 54.37 -13.98
CA ALA A 93 12.21 55.36 -13.51
C ALA A 93 12.83 54.98 -12.15
N ILE A 94 12.00 54.47 -11.21
CA ILE A 94 12.49 54.01 -9.90
C ILE A 94 13.33 52.74 -10.04
N LEU A 95 12.90 51.79 -10.87
CA LEU A 95 13.66 50.56 -11.10
C LEU A 95 15.04 50.81 -11.74
N ALA A 96 15.15 51.83 -12.60
CA ALA A 96 16.43 52.26 -13.16
C ALA A 96 17.38 52.86 -12.09
N GLN A 97 16.84 53.37 -10.98
CA GLN A 97 17.57 54.07 -9.93
C GLN A 97 17.63 53.26 -8.62
N ARG A 98 18.22 52.05 -8.65
CA ARG A 98 18.28 51.10 -7.51
C ARG A 98 18.76 51.69 -6.18
N GLN A 99 19.62 52.71 -6.20
CA GLN A 99 20.32 53.21 -5.00
C GLN A 99 19.99 54.65 -4.62
N LEU A 100 19.16 55.35 -5.39
CA LEU A 100 18.88 56.78 -5.18
C LEU A 100 17.37 57.03 -5.17
N PRO A 101 16.85 57.88 -4.26
CA PRO A 101 15.49 58.38 -4.32
C PRO A 101 15.19 59.06 -5.67
N LEU A 102 14.08 58.67 -6.29
CA LEU A 102 13.54 59.38 -7.44
C LEU A 102 12.79 60.62 -6.93
N ILE A 103 13.35 61.81 -7.16
CA ILE A 103 12.75 63.08 -6.73
C ILE A 103 12.25 63.82 -7.97
N VAL A 104 10.96 64.13 -7.98
CA VAL A 104 10.30 64.92 -9.03
C VAL A 104 9.68 66.15 -8.34
N PRO A 105 10.40 67.29 -8.30
CA PRO A 105 9.95 68.47 -7.57
C PRO A 105 8.72 69.15 -8.17
N ASN A 106 8.54 69.00 -9.48
CA ASN A 106 7.38 69.49 -10.20
C ASN A 106 7.05 68.53 -11.35
N VAL A 107 5.92 67.83 -11.22
CA VAL A 107 5.45 66.82 -12.17
C VAL A 107 5.23 67.41 -13.56
N ALA A 108 4.77 68.66 -13.68
CA ALA A 108 4.46 69.30 -14.95
C ALA A 108 5.70 69.50 -15.87
N ILE A 109 6.91 69.39 -15.31
CA ILE A 109 8.18 69.60 -16.02
C ILE A 109 8.75 68.27 -16.54
N ASP A 110 8.25 67.11 -16.07
CA ASP A 110 8.73 65.79 -16.50
C ASP A 110 7.73 65.10 -17.45
N PRO A 111 7.94 65.16 -18.78
CA PRO A 111 6.99 64.62 -19.76
C PRO A 111 6.86 63.09 -19.75
N GLN A 112 7.78 62.36 -19.11
CA GLN A 112 7.69 60.90 -19.01
C GLN A 112 6.86 60.44 -17.81
N ILE A 113 6.81 61.28 -16.77
CA ILE A 113 6.17 60.98 -15.49
C ILE A 113 4.80 61.69 -15.37
N ALA A 114 4.66 62.87 -15.96
CA ALA A 114 3.45 63.71 -15.87
C ALA A 114 2.14 62.98 -16.18
N PRO A 115 1.99 62.21 -17.27
CA PRO A 115 0.71 61.60 -17.62
C PRO A 115 0.21 60.58 -16.58
N VAL A 116 1.12 59.94 -15.84
CA VAL A 116 0.78 58.92 -14.83
C VAL A 116 0.43 59.56 -13.49
N LEU A 117 1.15 60.61 -13.09
CA LEU A 117 0.94 61.28 -11.80
C LEU A 117 -0.17 62.32 -11.82
N GLU A 118 -0.41 62.99 -12.95
CA GLU A 118 -1.56 63.91 -13.11
C GLU A 118 -2.90 63.17 -13.14
N ALA A 119 -2.91 61.94 -13.66
CA ALA A 119 -4.08 61.06 -13.65
C ALA A 119 -4.34 60.43 -12.27
N PHE A 120 -3.43 60.59 -11.31
CA PHE A 120 -3.57 60.05 -9.97
C PHE A 120 -4.64 60.86 -9.18
N PRO A 121 -5.52 60.21 -8.41
CA PRO A 121 -6.52 60.90 -7.60
C PRO A 121 -5.90 62.00 -6.72
N GLY A 122 -6.46 63.20 -6.77
CA GLY A 122 -6.01 64.35 -5.96
C GLY A 122 -5.11 65.35 -6.68
N GLY A 123 -4.55 65.03 -7.85
CA GLY A 123 -3.73 65.97 -8.64
C GLY A 123 -2.33 66.18 -8.07
N VAL A 124 -1.49 65.15 -8.18
CA VAL A 124 -0.11 65.16 -7.66
C VAL A 124 0.76 66.14 -8.45
N GLN A 125 1.40 67.08 -7.76
CA GLN A 125 2.30 68.07 -8.36
C GLN A 125 3.77 67.85 -8.00
N ALA A 126 4.08 67.08 -6.96
CA ALA A 126 5.44 66.61 -6.67
C ALA A 126 5.45 65.18 -6.13
N PHE A 127 6.54 64.47 -6.36
CA PHE A 127 6.68 63.06 -6.07
C PHE A 127 8.08 62.70 -5.58
N VAL A 128 8.15 61.86 -4.55
CA VAL A 128 9.40 61.22 -4.12
C VAL A 128 9.18 59.71 -4.00
N GLY A 129 9.94 58.94 -4.77
CA GLY A 129 9.94 57.48 -4.72
C GLY A 129 11.23 56.96 -4.08
N LEU A 130 11.12 56.21 -3.00
CA LEU A 130 12.25 55.55 -2.33
C LEU A 130 12.34 54.10 -2.81
N PRO A 131 13.39 53.72 -3.55
CA PRO A 131 13.61 52.34 -3.95
C PRO A 131 14.09 51.51 -2.77
N LEU A 132 13.27 50.57 -2.30
CA LEU A 132 13.62 49.66 -1.21
C LEU A 132 14.35 48.45 -1.78
N TYR A 133 15.63 48.63 -2.10
CA TYR A 133 16.51 47.55 -2.55
C TYR A 133 17.44 47.10 -1.42
N SER A 134 17.35 45.84 -1.00
CA SER A 134 18.25 45.28 0.01
C SER A 134 19.59 44.97 -0.65
N LYS A 135 20.65 45.62 -0.18
CA LYS A 135 22.02 45.39 -0.68
C LYS A 135 22.54 44.05 -0.19
N ARG A 136 22.17 43.65 1.02
CA ARG A 136 22.60 42.39 1.63
C ARG A 136 22.07 41.17 0.87
N HIS A 137 20.82 41.26 0.41
CA HIS A 137 20.12 40.17 -0.24
C HIS A 137 20.03 40.34 -1.77
N SER A 138 20.62 41.40 -2.33
CA SER A 138 20.61 41.73 -3.77
C SER A 138 19.21 41.65 -4.42
N THR A 139 18.18 42.07 -3.69
CA THR A 139 16.77 41.88 -4.07
C THR A 139 15.93 43.12 -3.79
N TRP A 140 14.95 43.37 -4.66
CA TRP A 140 13.94 44.39 -4.44
C TRP A 140 12.92 43.96 -3.39
N GLN A 141 12.65 44.85 -2.44
CA GLN A 141 11.63 44.66 -1.41
C GLN A 141 10.37 45.45 -1.73
N GLY A 142 10.53 46.65 -2.29
CA GLY A 142 9.41 47.54 -2.51
C GLY A 142 9.80 48.96 -2.92
N ILE A 143 8.81 49.85 -2.83
CA ILE A 143 8.91 51.28 -3.06
C ILE A 143 8.08 51.97 -1.99
N VAL A 144 8.61 53.04 -1.39
CA VAL A 144 7.79 54.02 -0.66
C VAL A 144 7.60 55.23 -1.56
N ALA A 145 6.37 55.64 -1.80
CA ALA A 145 6.07 56.82 -2.60
C ALA A 145 5.41 57.90 -1.76
N PHE A 146 5.96 59.11 -1.80
CA PHE A 146 5.42 60.31 -1.19
C PHE A 146 4.89 61.24 -2.27
N HIS A 147 3.74 61.87 -2.01
CA HIS A 147 3.06 62.75 -2.96
C HIS A 147 2.66 64.07 -2.31
N TRP A 148 2.83 65.16 -3.05
CA TRP A 148 2.36 66.49 -2.69
C TRP A 148 1.41 67.04 -3.76
N LEU A 149 0.47 67.88 -3.33
CA LEU A 149 -0.48 68.56 -4.21
C LEU A 149 0.05 69.91 -4.73
N GLU A 150 1.23 70.31 -4.27
CA GLU A 150 1.95 71.51 -4.68
C GLU A 150 3.39 71.11 -5.05
N PRO A 151 4.12 71.90 -5.85
CA PRO A 151 5.51 71.65 -6.16
C PRO A 151 6.34 71.65 -4.87
N HIS A 152 7.22 70.65 -4.71
CA HIS A 152 7.99 70.44 -3.49
C HIS A 152 9.42 70.03 -3.84
N ASP A 153 10.39 70.88 -3.52
CA ASP A 153 11.82 70.54 -3.66
C ASP A 153 12.40 70.19 -2.29
N PRO A 154 12.79 68.91 -2.06
CA PRO A 154 13.27 68.47 -0.76
C PRO A 154 14.53 69.18 -0.29
N SER A 155 14.51 69.64 0.96
CA SER A 155 15.68 70.25 1.60
C SER A 155 16.85 69.23 1.76
N PRO A 156 18.10 69.68 1.97
CA PRO A 156 19.23 68.77 2.18
C PRO A 156 19.02 67.79 3.35
N ALA A 157 18.35 68.22 4.41
CA ALA A 157 18.07 67.40 5.58
C ALA A 157 16.98 66.35 5.29
N GLU A 158 15.97 66.72 4.49
CA GLU A 158 14.92 65.81 4.01
C GLU A 158 15.49 64.74 3.06
N ARG A 159 16.44 65.10 2.19
CA ARG A 159 17.15 64.15 1.32
C ARG A 159 17.95 63.13 2.13
N LEU A 160 18.60 63.56 3.22
CA LEU A 160 19.31 62.66 4.13
C LEU A 160 18.34 61.69 4.84
N LEU A 161 17.19 62.21 5.27
CA LEU A 161 16.13 61.40 5.87
C LEU A 161 15.63 60.33 4.89
N TYR A 162 15.37 60.68 3.63
CA TYR A 162 14.98 59.74 2.58
C TYR A 162 16.00 58.63 2.35
N GLU A 163 17.29 58.93 2.32
CA GLU A 163 18.34 57.90 2.18
C GLU A 163 18.39 56.92 3.36
N LEU A 164 18.23 57.45 4.58
CA LEU A 164 18.19 56.64 5.78
C LEU A 164 16.94 55.75 5.81
N MET A 165 15.76 56.31 5.52
CA MET A 165 14.51 55.57 5.47
C MET A 165 14.58 54.46 4.41
N ARG A 166 15.06 54.79 3.21
CA ARG A 166 15.24 53.85 2.09
C ARG A 166 16.06 52.64 2.51
N THR A 167 17.21 52.89 3.15
CA THR A 167 18.13 51.82 3.55
C THR A 167 17.58 51.01 4.73
N THR A 168 17.03 51.68 5.74
CA THR A 168 16.50 51.03 6.96
C THR A 168 15.32 50.13 6.61
N LEU A 169 14.35 50.64 5.85
CA LEU A 169 13.16 49.89 5.46
C LEU A 169 13.50 48.73 4.52
N ALA A 170 14.40 48.93 3.56
CA ALA A 170 14.82 47.85 2.67
C ALA A 170 15.44 46.68 3.45
N GLU A 171 16.29 46.94 4.44
CA GLU A 171 16.92 45.87 5.21
C GLU A 171 15.96 45.25 6.24
N SER A 172 15.11 46.04 6.90
CA SER A 172 14.11 45.51 7.84
C SER A 172 13.08 44.61 7.16
N ILE A 173 12.48 45.06 6.05
CA ILE A 173 11.49 44.27 5.29
C ILE A 173 12.14 42.99 4.73
N SER A 174 13.38 43.08 4.23
CA SER A 174 14.12 41.92 3.73
C SER A 174 14.40 40.89 4.83
N ALA A 175 14.83 41.36 6.00
CA ALA A 175 15.10 40.50 7.15
C ALA A 175 13.83 39.80 7.64
N GLU A 176 12.71 40.52 7.70
CA GLU A 176 11.41 39.96 8.12
C GLU A 176 10.91 38.89 7.14
N ARG A 177 10.91 39.18 5.84
CA ARG A 177 10.53 38.21 4.81
C ARG A 177 11.37 36.95 4.86
N THR A 178 12.69 37.10 5.05
CA THR A 178 13.62 35.97 5.18
C THR A 178 13.29 35.14 6.42
N LEU A 179 12.99 35.79 7.55
CA LEU A 179 12.63 35.11 8.80
C LEU A 179 11.32 34.34 8.67
N LEU A 180 10.30 34.93 8.03
CA LEU A 180 9.02 34.28 7.76
C LEU A 180 9.20 33.05 6.86
N ALA A 181 9.90 33.21 5.73
CA ALA A 181 10.18 32.11 4.81
C ALA A 181 10.95 30.96 5.51
N TYR A 182 11.92 31.28 6.37
CA TYR A 182 12.65 30.29 7.16
C TYR A 182 11.73 29.55 8.16
N ARG A 183 10.84 30.28 8.85
CA ARG A 183 9.87 29.68 9.78
C ARG A 183 8.90 28.75 9.07
N GLU A 184 8.36 29.17 7.93
CA GLU A 184 7.47 28.35 7.11
C GLU A 184 8.18 27.08 6.60
N ALA A 185 9.40 27.22 6.09
CA ALA A 185 10.21 26.07 5.65
C ALA A 185 10.52 25.11 6.81
N LEU A 186 10.81 25.64 8.00
CA LEU A 186 11.06 24.82 9.19
C LEU A 186 9.79 24.08 9.63
N GLN A 187 8.64 24.77 9.66
CA GLN A 187 7.36 24.16 9.99
C GLN A 187 6.97 23.08 8.98
N GLU A 188 7.18 23.33 7.69
CA GLU A 188 6.91 22.34 6.64
C GLU A 188 7.84 21.12 6.79
N SER A 189 9.13 21.34 7.04
CA SER A 189 10.09 20.25 7.30
C SER A 189 9.69 19.42 8.53
N GLN A 190 9.28 20.08 9.61
CA GLN A 190 8.78 19.41 10.82
C GLN A 190 7.50 18.61 10.52
N ARG A 191 6.56 19.21 9.78
CA ARG A 191 5.30 18.57 9.39
C ARG A 191 5.55 17.32 8.54
N GLN A 192 6.45 17.40 7.56
CA GLN A 192 6.86 16.27 6.73
C GLN A 192 7.50 15.15 7.57
N ARG A 193 8.42 15.50 8.49
CA ARG A 193 9.06 14.54 9.38
C ARG A 193 8.06 13.83 10.30
N THR A 194 7.15 14.59 10.92
CA THR A 194 6.08 14.02 11.76
C THR A 194 5.14 13.13 10.95
N MET A 195 4.76 13.54 9.74
CA MET A 195 3.92 12.73 8.86
C MET A 195 4.59 11.40 8.51
N LEU A 196 5.87 11.40 8.14
CA LEU A 196 6.63 10.17 7.84
C LEU A 196 6.72 9.24 9.05
N GLN A 197 6.96 9.77 10.25
CA GLN A 197 6.96 8.98 11.48
C GLN A 197 5.58 8.36 11.76
N LEU A 198 4.51 9.15 11.65
CA LEU A 198 3.15 8.65 11.85
C LEU A 198 2.77 7.57 10.82
N LEU A 199 3.17 7.73 9.56
CA LEU A 199 2.97 6.70 8.55
C LEU A 199 3.69 5.41 8.95
N LEU A 200 4.98 5.48 9.29
CA LEU A 200 5.77 4.32 9.69
C LEU A 200 5.18 3.61 10.93
N ASP A 201 4.70 4.36 11.92
CA ASP A 201 4.15 3.79 13.16
C ASP A 201 2.75 3.19 13.02
N ASN A 202 1.99 3.56 11.98
CA ASN A 202 0.65 3.01 11.73
C ASN A 202 0.65 1.90 10.66
N LEU A 203 1.79 1.59 10.04
CA LEU A 203 1.88 0.43 9.14
C LEU A 203 1.78 -0.87 9.94
N PRO A 204 0.99 -1.86 9.48
CA PRO A 204 0.90 -3.19 10.09
C PRO A 204 2.14 -4.06 9.75
N ILE A 205 3.27 -3.42 9.47
CA ILE A 205 4.54 -4.05 9.09
C ILE A 205 5.61 -3.51 10.02
N GLY A 206 6.41 -4.40 10.60
CA GLY A 206 7.62 -4.02 11.32
C GLY A 206 8.71 -3.58 10.35
N ALA A 207 9.28 -2.41 10.56
CA ALA A 207 10.37 -1.87 9.77
C ALA A 207 11.59 -1.64 10.66
N LEU A 208 12.73 -2.19 10.27
CA LEU A 208 14.01 -2.11 10.96
C LEU A 208 15.09 -1.68 9.97
N VAL A 209 15.90 -0.68 10.33
CA VAL A 209 17.09 -0.29 9.56
C VAL A 209 18.31 -0.50 10.43
N LEU A 210 19.24 -1.32 9.93
CA LEU A 210 20.52 -1.58 10.56
C LEU A 210 21.66 -1.08 9.67
N ARG A 211 22.69 -0.55 10.32
CA ARG A 211 23.95 -0.22 9.65
C ARG A 211 24.79 -1.48 9.44
N SER A 212 25.31 -1.67 8.22
CA SER A 212 26.03 -2.91 7.86
C SER A 212 27.38 -3.07 8.56
N THR A 213 28.03 -1.98 9.01
CA THR A 213 29.40 -2.03 9.54
C THR A 213 29.49 -2.61 10.94
N ASP A 214 28.49 -2.35 11.78
CA ASP A 214 28.49 -2.69 13.21
C ASP A 214 27.14 -3.22 13.70
N GLY A 215 26.15 -3.38 12.80
CA GLY A 215 24.82 -3.84 13.16
C GLY A 215 24.03 -2.84 13.98
N GLN A 216 24.48 -1.58 14.10
CA GLN A 216 23.77 -0.59 14.91
C GLN A 216 22.38 -0.32 14.30
N GLN A 217 21.36 -0.42 15.15
CA GLN A 217 20.00 -0.04 14.79
C GLN A 217 19.88 1.47 14.63
N GLU A 218 19.47 1.92 13.44
CA GLU A 218 19.18 3.32 13.16
C GLU A 218 17.69 3.63 13.25
N LEU A 219 16.83 2.66 12.93
CA LEU A 219 15.38 2.84 12.99
C LEU A 219 14.71 1.50 13.32
N ILE A 220 13.72 1.55 14.21
CA ILE A 220 12.70 0.52 14.34
C ILE A 220 11.37 1.23 14.57
N ASN A 221 10.35 0.93 13.77
CA ASN A 221 9.02 1.51 13.96
C ASN A 221 8.28 0.85 15.14
N ARG A 222 7.19 1.48 15.59
CA ARG A 222 6.37 0.96 16.70
C ARG A 222 5.93 -0.48 16.49
N THR A 223 5.41 -0.81 15.30
CA THR A 223 4.95 -2.17 14.97
C THR A 223 6.08 -3.19 15.06
N GLY A 224 7.28 -2.84 14.59
CA GLY A 224 8.45 -3.72 14.65
C GLY A 224 8.82 -4.06 16.09
N ARG A 225 8.75 -3.09 17.01
CA ARG A 225 8.96 -3.33 18.45
C ARG A 225 7.95 -4.32 19.01
N VAL A 226 6.66 -4.09 18.76
CA VAL A 226 5.57 -4.95 19.24
C VAL A 226 5.72 -6.39 18.72
N VAL A 227 5.99 -6.54 17.41
CA VAL A 227 6.14 -7.86 16.77
C VAL A 227 7.37 -8.62 17.29
N LEU A 228 8.43 -7.92 17.67
CA LEU A 228 9.62 -8.52 18.27
C LEU A 228 9.52 -8.70 19.80
N GLY A 229 8.41 -8.32 20.43
CA GLY A 229 8.23 -8.44 21.89
C GLY A 229 8.99 -7.40 22.70
N LEU A 230 9.37 -6.28 22.07
CA LEU A 230 10.02 -5.14 22.70
C LEU A 230 8.97 -4.13 23.19
N ASP A 231 9.33 -3.36 24.21
CA ASP A 231 8.49 -2.25 24.69
C ASP A 231 8.36 -1.19 23.56
N PRO A 232 7.14 -0.83 23.13
CA PRO A 232 6.93 0.11 22.04
C PRO A 232 7.40 1.54 22.34
N ASP A 233 7.51 1.93 23.61
CA ASP A 233 7.68 3.33 24.01
C ASP A 233 9.10 3.68 24.51
N THR A 234 9.98 2.69 24.72
CA THR A 234 11.38 2.91 25.11
C THR A 234 12.30 3.09 23.90
N GLY A 235 13.36 3.91 24.03
CA GLY A 235 14.33 4.16 22.96
C GLY A 235 15.47 3.13 22.85
N SER A 236 15.67 2.28 23.86
CA SER A 236 16.72 1.24 23.81
C SER A 236 16.23 0.03 23.03
N PHE A 237 17.08 -0.50 22.16
CA PHE A 237 16.86 -1.76 21.47
C PHE A 237 17.76 -2.80 22.08
N ASP A 238 17.19 -3.55 23.02
CA ASP A 238 17.83 -4.74 23.56
C ASP A 238 17.34 -5.96 22.79
N HIS A 239 18.11 -6.38 21.79
CA HIS A 239 17.86 -7.62 21.07
C HIS A 239 18.26 -8.88 21.87
N SER A 240 18.77 -8.73 23.10
CA SER A 240 19.17 -9.89 23.90
C SER A 240 17.94 -10.78 24.16
N GLY A 241 18.09 -12.06 23.85
CA GLY A 241 16.99 -13.03 23.96
C GLY A 241 16.04 -13.08 22.75
N ILE A 242 16.29 -12.32 21.68
CA ILE A 242 15.58 -12.50 20.40
C ILE A 242 16.43 -13.35 19.46
N THR A 243 15.89 -14.50 19.05
CA THR A 243 16.57 -15.40 18.11
C THR A 243 15.68 -15.74 16.92
N PHE A 244 16.29 -15.84 15.74
CA PHE A 244 15.62 -16.16 14.49
C PHE A 244 15.93 -17.60 14.10
N HIS A 245 14.90 -18.35 13.72
CA HIS A 245 14.96 -19.78 13.41
C HIS A 245 14.31 -20.06 12.06
N GLN A 246 14.73 -21.12 11.39
CA GLN A 246 13.93 -21.65 10.28
C GLN A 246 12.61 -22.21 10.84
N PRO A 247 11.48 -22.11 10.10
CA PRO A 247 10.20 -22.62 10.59
C PRO A 247 10.28 -24.11 10.99
N GLY A 248 10.00 -24.40 12.26
CA GLY A 248 10.09 -25.76 12.83
C GLY A 248 11.49 -26.23 13.24
N ALA A 249 12.54 -25.42 13.07
CA ALA A 249 13.88 -25.72 13.55
C ALA A 249 14.09 -25.22 14.99
N ASP A 250 14.91 -25.94 15.76
CA ASP A 250 15.25 -25.54 17.13
C ASP A 250 16.53 -24.72 17.24
N GLU A 251 17.44 -24.86 16.28
CA GLU A 251 18.69 -24.12 16.21
C GLU A 251 18.49 -22.75 15.53
N PRO A 252 19.14 -21.68 16.03
CA PRO A 252 19.03 -20.36 15.43
C PRO A 252 19.75 -20.32 14.08
N ILE A 253 19.24 -19.52 13.16
CA ILE A 253 19.88 -19.25 11.86
C ILE A 253 21.23 -18.59 12.15
N PRO A 254 22.35 -19.14 11.66
CA PRO A 254 23.66 -18.49 11.77
C PRO A 254 23.61 -17.08 11.16
N GLU A 255 24.35 -16.14 11.74
CA GLU A 255 24.34 -14.74 11.27
C GLU A 255 24.67 -14.60 9.78
N GLN A 256 25.55 -15.48 9.29
CA GLN A 256 26.01 -15.56 7.90
C GLN A 256 24.86 -15.92 6.93
N ASP A 257 23.95 -16.76 7.40
CA ASP A 257 22.82 -17.27 6.62
C ASP A 257 21.54 -16.43 6.82
N SER A 258 21.59 -15.41 7.68
CA SER A 258 20.44 -14.55 7.95
C SER A 258 19.99 -13.81 6.67
N THR A 259 18.68 -13.62 6.52
CA THR A 259 18.08 -12.92 5.36
C THR A 259 18.70 -11.54 5.14
N MET A 260 19.01 -10.83 6.23
CA MET A 260 19.66 -9.52 6.19
C MET A 260 21.11 -9.60 5.68
N ARG A 261 21.90 -10.57 6.16
CA ARG A 261 23.28 -10.77 5.70
C ARG A 261 23.32 -11.13 4.22
N ARG A 262 22.45 -12.06 3.79
CA ARG A 262 22.30 -12.43 2.38
C ARG A 262 21.94 -11.23 1.50
N ALA A 263 21.04 -10.36 1.94
CA ALA A 263 20.68 -9.15 1.18
C ALA A 263 21.86 -8.17 1.04
N LEU A 264 22.68 -8.02 2.08
CA LEU A 264 23.90 -7.19 2.04
C LEU A 264 24.98 -7.76 1.12
N GLU A 265 25.18 -9.08 1.13
CA GLU A 265 26.21 -9.76 0.34
C GLU A 265 25.85 -9.85 -1.15
N THR A 266 24.60 -10.20 -1.45
CA THR A 266 24.11 -10.32 -2.83
C THR A 266 23.83 -8.96 -3.48
N GLY A 267 23.52 -7.94 -2.67
CA GLY A 267 23.02 -6.66 -3.15
C GLY A 267 21.58 -6.71 -3.65
N GLU A 268 20.89 -7.84 -3.48
CA GLU A 268 19.50 -8.05 -3.92
C GLU A 268 18.54 -8.13 -2.73
N THR A 269 17.24 -8.00 -3.01
CA THR A 269 16.20 -8.18 -2.00
C THR A 269 16.02 -9.67 -1.71
N CYS A 270 16.23 -10.07 -0.46
CA CYS A 270 16.01 -11.43 0.02
C CYS A 270 14.70 -11.51 0.80
N ARG A 271 13.99 -12.64 0.70
CA ARG A 271 12.78 -12.91 1.45
C ARG A 271 12.80 -14.33 1.99
N ASP A 272 12.48 -14.49 3.27
CA ASP A 272 12.35 -15.78 3.93
C ASP A 272 11.18 -15.75 4.94
N GLU A 273 10.62 -16.92 5.25
CA GLU A 273 9.78 -17.09 6.44
C GLU A 273 10.66 -17.54 7.60
N VAL A 274 10.56 -16.84 8.74
CA VAL A 274 11.40 -17.09 9.91
C VAL A 274 10.55 -17.17 11.17
N GLU A 275 10.87 -18.10 12.06
CA GLU A 275 10.27 -18.18 13.39
C GLU A 275 11.13 -17.37 14.36
N VAL A 276 10.54 -16.38 15.01
CA VAL A 276 11.19 -15.55 16.02
C VAL A 276 10.82 -16.05 17.40
N ARG A 277 11.83 -16.32 18.22
CA ARG A 277 11.68 -16.52 19.66
C ARG A 277 11.94 -15.19 20.35
N ARG A 278 10.92 -14.67 21.01
CA ARG A 278 10.99 -13.42 21.78
C ARG A 278 11.64 -13.68 23.14
N ALA A 279 12.11 -12.63 23.80
CA ALA A 279 12.74 -12.73 25.13
C ALA A 279 11.80 -13.31 26.21
N ASN A 280 10.47 -13.18 26.04
CA ASN A 280 9.47 -13.75 26.93
C ASN A 280 9.19 -15.25 26.66
N GLY A 281 9.81 -15.85 25.64
CA GLY A 281 9.62 -17.24 25.25
C GLY A 281 8.54 -17.48 24.18
N ASP A 282 7.77 -16.47 23.80
CA ASP A 282 6.76 -16.58 22.75
C ASP A 282 7.41 -16.81 21.38
N ARG A 283 6.70 -17.56 20.54
CA ARG A 283 7.10 -17.86 19.16
C ARG A 283 6.16 -17.18 18.19
N VAL A 284 6.72 -16.47 17.22
CA VAL A 284 5.96 -15.78 16.18
C VAL A 284 6.56 -16.09 14.82
N LEU A 285 5.70 -16.40 13.85
CA LEU A 285 6.12 -16.66 12.48
C LEU A 285 6.07 -15.35 11.69
N LEU A 286 7.21 -14.95 11.13
CA LEU A 286 7.34 -13.74 10.35
C LEU A 286 7.61 -14.04 8.88
N GLU A 287 6.95 -13.31 7.99
CA GLU A 287 7.45 -13.11 6.63
C GLU A 287 8.45 -11.95 6.68
N LEU A 288 9.74 -12.23 6.46
CA LEU A 288 10.83 -11.26 6.54
C LEU A 288 11.35 -10.96 5.12
N THR A 289 11.36 -9.69 4.74
CA THR A 289 11.99 -9.17 3.52
C THR A 289 13.12 -8.23 3.89
N ALA A 290 14.33 -8.48 3.40
CA ALA A 290 15.49 -7.62 3.62
C ALA A 290 16.04 -7.08 2.30
N SER A 291 16.32 -5.78 2.24
CA SER A 291 16.88 -5.10 1.06
C SER A 291 18.05 -4.20 1.47
N PRO A 292 19.12 -4.13 0.66
CA PRO A 292 20.19 -3.18 0.91
C PRO A 292 19.71 -1.75 0.62
N LEU A 293 20.07 -0.82 1.48
CA LEU A 293 19.77 0.60 1.38
C LEU A 293 21.06 1.40 1.23
N ARG A 294 21.15 2.21 0.18
CA ARG A 294 22.27 3.12 -0.12
C ARG A 294 21.76 4.55 -0.16
N TYR A 295 22.43 5.45 0.53
CA TYR A 295 22.18 6.87 0.43
C TYR A 295 23.15 7.47 -0.58
N GLU A 296 22.70 8.40 -1.42
CA GLU A 296 23.56 9.00 -2.45
C GLU A 296 24.79 9.72 -1.86
N ALA A 297 24.66 10.28 -0.66
CA ALA A 297 25.69 11.06 0.01
C ALA A 297 26.49 10.29 1.07
N ASP A 298 26.13 9.04 1.38
CA ASP A 298 26.74 8.26 2.46
C ASP A 298 27.15 6.86 1.96
N PRO A 299 28.46 6.55 1.92
CA PRO A 299 28.95 5.26 1.42
C PRO A 299 28.62 4.10 2.36
N VAL A 300 28.15 4.37 3.58
CA VAL A 300 27.80 3.32 4.55
C VAL A 300 26.56 2.56 4.06
N LEU A 301 26.75 1.27 3.76
CA LEU A 301 25.67 0.38 3.39
C LEU A 301 24.77 0.10 4.61
N ARG A 302 23.47 0.14 4.41
CA ARG A 302 22.45 -0.23 5.39
C ARG A 302 21.63 -1.38 4.86
N VAL A 303 20.92 -2.06 5.74
CA VAL A 303 19.88 -3.03 5.38
C VAL A 303 18.57 -2.57 5.98
N VAL A 304 17.52 -2.54 5.16
CA VAL A 304 16.14 -2.40 5.62
C VAL A 304 15.52 -3.78 5.68
N ALA A 305 15.00 -4.15 6.85
CA ALA A 305 14.24 -5.36 7.07
C ALA A 305 12.78 -4.98 7.34
N LEU A 306 11.89 -5.52 6.53
CA LEU A 306 10.45 -5.43 6.67
C LEU A 306 9.93 -6.80 7.11
N PHE A 307 9.10 -6.85 8.14
CA PHE A 307 8.55 -8.11 8.63
C PHE A 307 7.10 -7.99 9.06
N GLN A 308 6.32 -9.02 8.75
CA GLN A 308 4.92 -9.12 9.13
C GLN A 308 4.70 -10.40 9.93
N ASP A 309 3.94 -10.30 11.02
CA ASP A 309 3.44 -11.46 11.75
C ASP A 309 2.37 -12.17 10.91
N ILE A 310 2.71 -13.36 10.43
CA ILE A 310 1.83 -14.21 9.61
C ILE A 310 1.29 -15.40 10.41
N THR A 311 1.46 -15.43 11.73
CA THR A 311 1.06 -16.56 12.58
C THR A 311 -0.42 -16.87 12.45
N ALA A 312 -1.28 -15.86 12.60
CA ALA A 312 -2.73 -16.00 12.46
C ALA A 312 -3.16 -16.39 11.03
N ILE A 313 -2.49 -15.82 10.02
CA ILE A 313 -2.74 -16.11 8.61
C ILE A 313 -2.43 -17.60 8.33
N ARG A 314 -1.26 -18.06 8.73
CA ARG A 314 -0.82 -19.45 8.55
C ARG A 314 -1.66 -20.45 9.34
N GLN A 315 -2.11 -20.10 10.55
CA GLN A 315 -3.02 -20.94 11.32
C GLN A 315 -4.38 -21.07 10.61
N SER A 316 -4.97 -19.95 10.17
CA SER A 316 -6.26 -19.96 9.46
C SER A 316 -6.19 -20.72 8.14
N GLU A 317 -5.10 -20.58 7.37
CA GLU A 317 -4.88 -21.37 6.16
C GLU A 317 -4.83 -22.88 6.44
N ARG A 318 -4.12 -23.29 7.49
CA ARG A 318 -4.02 -24.71 7.88
C ARG A 318 -5.38 -25.27 8.32
N GLU A 319 -6.12 -24.53 9.13
CA GLU A 319 -7.47 -24.93 9.55
C GLU A 319 -8.41 -25.06 8.35
N ARG A 320 -8.36 -24.10 7.42
CA ARG A 320 -9.18 -24.13 6.21
C ARG A 320 -8.86 -25.33 5.33
N LEU A 321 -7.58 -25.65 5.16
CA LEU A 321 -7.16 -26.84 4.40
C LEU A 321 -7.62 -28.13 5.08
N ALA A 322 -7.50 -28.24 6.40
CA ALA A 322 -7.95 -29.41 7.16
C ALA A 322 -9.47 -29.63 7.02
N VAL A 323 -10.27 -28.57 7.14
CA VAL A 323 -11.74 -28.64 6.95
C VAL A 323 -12.08 -29.02 5.51
N GLN A 324 -11.34 -28.51 4.52
CA GLN A 324 -11.57 -28.85 3.11
C GLN A 324 -11.26 -30.33 2.82
N GLU A 325 -10.20 -30.89 3.41
CA GLU A 325 -9.87 -32.31 3.31
C GLU A 325 -10.95 -33.20 3.95
N GLU A 326 -11.45 -32.83 5.14
CA GLU A 326 -12.52 -33.55 5.82
C GLU A 326 -13.83 -33.55 5.00
N LEU A 327 -14.20 -32.40 4.43
CA LEU A 327 -15.37 -32.29 3.56
C LEU A 327 -15.22 -33.14 2.30
N LEU A 328 -14.03 -33.14 1.69
CA LEU A 328 -13.74 -33.92 0.49
C LEU A 328 -13.81 -35.43 0.76
N LEU A 329 -13.31 -35.88 1.91
CA LEU A 329 -13.45 -37.27 2.36
C LEU A 329 -14.92 -37.65 2.56
N THR A 330 -15.69 -36.78 3.23
CA THR A 330 -17.13 -37.00 3.47
C THR A 330 -17.92 -37.07 2.16
N GLN A 331 -17.64 -36.19 1.19
CA GLN A 331 -18.27 -36.22 -0.14
C GLN A 331 -17.93 -37.50 -0.90
N LYS A 332 -16.66 -37.95 -0.86
CA LYS A 332 -16.24 -39.22 -1.49
C LYS A 332 -17.00 -40.42 -0.92
N ILE A 333 -17.20 -40.48 0.39
CA ILE A 333 -17.97 -41.55 1.05
C ILE A 333 -19.43 -41.50 0.59
N ALA A 334 -20.07 -40.33 0.63
CA ALA A 334 -21.47 -40.18 0.20
C ALA A 334 -21.70 -40.53 -1.28
N LEU A 335 -20.75 -40.21 -2.16
CA LEU A 335 -20.81 -40.59 -3.58
C LEU A 335 -20.65 -42.10 -3.79
N ALA A 336 -19.78 -42.75 -3.02
CA ALA A 336 -19.61 -44.20 -3.06
C ALA A 336 -20.87 -44.95 -2.59
N GLU A 337 -21.62 -44.40 -1.63
CA GLU A 337 -22.92 -44.95 -1.21
C GLU A 337 -24.02 -44.78 -2.27
N ARG A 338 -23.91 -43.83 -3.20
CA ARG A 338 -24.96 -43.51 -4.19
C ARG A 338 -24.74 -44.07 -5.59
N SER A 339 -23.59 -44.66 -5.90
CA SER A 339 -23.27 -45.17 -7.24
C SER A 339 -23.19 -46.71 -7.28
N ILE A 340 -23.29 -47.29 -8.49
CA ILE A 340 -23.04 -48.71 -8.80
C ILE A 340 -21.73 -48.78 -9.60
N PRO A 341 -20.55 -48.71 -8.95
CA PRO A 341 -19.29 -48.70 -9.66
C PRO A 341 -18.94 -50.10 -10.19
N LEU A 342 -18.69 -50.22 -11.50
CA LEU A 342 -18.13 -51.43 -12.11
C LEU A 342 -16.61 -51.30 -12.21
N ILE A 343 -15.87 -52.10 -11.46
CA ILE A 343 -14.40 -52.05 -11.38
C ILE A 343 -13.81 -53.22 -12.18
N PRO A 344 -13.14 -53.00 -13.31
CA PRO A 344 -12.47 -54.08 -14.05
C PRO A 344 -11.18 -54.51 -13.35
N ILE A 345 -11.01 -55.82 -13.14
CA ILE A 345 -9.78 -56.42 -12.60
C ILE A 345 -8.98 -57.11 -13.71
N ARG A 346 -9.67 -57.58 -14.74
CA ARG A 346 -9.11 -58.08 -16.00
C ARG A 346 -10.11 -57.83 -17.13
N GLU A 347 -9.70 -58.01 -18.38
CA GLU A 347 -10.56 -57.81 -19.57
C GLU A 347 -11.87 -58.60 -19.50
N ASP A 348 -11.87 -59.75 -18.82
CA ASP A 348 -13.01 -60.68 -18.71
C ASP A 348 -13.60 -60.82 -17.28
N VAL A 349 -13.08 -60.07 -16.30
CA VAL A 349 -13.52 -60.13 -14.89
C VAL A 349 -13.77 -58.73 -14.33
N LEU A 350 -15.00 -58.52 -13.86
CA LEU A 350 -15.45 -57.27 -13.23
C LEU A 350 -15.81 -57.49 -11.76
N ILE A 351 -15.59 -56.47 -10.93
CA ILE A 351 -16.09 -56.40 -9.55
C ILE A 351 -17.19 -55.34 -9.47
N LEU A 352 -18.24 -55.69 -8.74
CA LEU A 352 -19.32 -54.80 -8.32
C LEU A 352 -19.37 -54.77 -6.79
N PRO A 353 -18.76 -53.77 -6.14
CA PRO A 353 -18.88 -53.62 -4.70
C PRO A 353 -20.22 -52.97 -4.35
N LEU A 354 -20.92 -53.55 -3.37
CA LEU A 354 -22.16 -53.03 -2.81
C LEU A 354 -21.88 -52.50 -1.41
N ILE A 355 -22.00 -51.18 -1.26
CA ILE A 355 -21.73 -50.45 -0.01
C ILE A 355 -23.00 -49.70 0.40
N GLY A 356 -23.41 -49.85 1.66
CA GLY A 356 -24.63 -49.24 2.20
C GLY A 356 -25.88 -50.11 2.04
N SER A 357 -27.08 -49.52 2.12
CA SER A 357 -28.36 -50.23 1.96
C SER A 357 -28.70 -50.44 0.48
N VAL A 358 -29.29 -51.60 0.16
CA VAL A 358 -29.83 -51.91 -1.18
C VAL A 358 -31.34 -51.70 -1.12
N ASP A 359 -31.81 -50.51 -1.49
CA ASP A 359 -33.24 -50.21 -1.61
C ASP A 359 -33.79 -50.56 -3.01
N ALA A 360 -35.11 -50.38 -3.21
CA ALA A 360 -35.78 -50.72 -4.47
C ALA A 360 -35.24 -49.92 -5.67
N GLU A 361 -34.83 -48.66 -5.46
CA GLU A 361 -34.31 -47.80 -6.52
C GLU A 361 -32.89 -48.24 -6.94
N ARG A 362 -31.99 -48.47 -5.98
CA ARG A 362 -30.67 -49.06 -6.24
C ARG A 362 -30.81 -50.45 -6.84
N GLY A 363 -31.76 -51.26 -6.41
CA GLY A 363 -32.01 -52.58 -6.97
C GLY A 363 -32.40 -52.54 -8.45
N HIS A 364 -33.24 -51.57 -8.84
CA HIS A 364 -33.59 -51.36 -10.24
C HIS A 364 -32.39 -50.91 -11.06
N GLN A 365 -31.62 -49.93 -10.57
CA GLN A 365 -30.41 -49.44 -11.24
C GLN A 365 -29.34 -50.54 -11.34
N LEU A 366 -29.22 -51.42 -10.34
CA LEU A 366 -28.34 -52.59 -10.36
C LEU A 366 -28.70 -53.54 -11.49
N LEU A 367 -29.97 -53.92 -11.58
CA LEU A 367 -30.46 -54.78 -12.64
C LEU A 367 -30.28 -54.13 -14.01
N GLU A 368 -30.59 -52.85 -14.15
CA GLU A 368 -30.40 -52.11 -15.40
C GLU A 368 -28.93 -52.07 -15.82
N THR A 369 -28.03 -51.75 -14.89
CA THR A 369 -26.57 -51.72 -15.12
C THR A 369 -26.03 -53.09 -15.52
N LEU A 370 -26.53 -54.18 -14.91
CA LEU A 370 -26.09 -55.55 -15.21
C LEU A 370 -26.67 -56.07 -16.53
N VAL A 371 -27.91 -55.71 -16.86
CA VAL A 371 -28.52 -56.03 -18.16
C VAL A 371 -27.86 -55.23 -19.28
N HIS A 372 -27.49 -53.99 -19.01
CA HIS A 372 -26.81 -53.07 -19.94
C HIS A 372 -25.29 -53.02 -19.71
N LEU A 373 -24.68 -54.07 -19.13
CA LEU A 373 -23.22 -54.24 -19.07
C LEU A 373 -22.67 -54.07 -20.50
N GLY A 374 -22.30 -52.84 -20.83
CA GLY A 374 -22.44 -52.32 -22.19
C GLY A 374 -21.49 -53.00 -23.15
N GLY A 375 -22.02 -53.66 -24.19
CA GLY A 375 -21.30 -54.06 -25.41
C GLY A 375 -20.06 -54.94 -25.24
N ARG A 376 -19.67 -55.31 -24.01
CA ARG A 376 -18.46 -56.09 -23.71
C ARG A 376 -18.80 -57.57 -23.82
N SER A 377 -18.64 -58.10 -25.02
CA SER A 377 -18.89 -59.50 -25.36
C SER A 377 -18.01 -60.52 -24.63
N ASP A 378 -17.00 -60.06 -23.87
CA ASP A 378 -15.91 -60.90 -23.35
C ASP A 378 -15.93 -61.08 -21.82
N VAL A 379 -16.91 -60.48 -21.11
CA VAL A 379 -17.00 -60.66 -19.64
C VAL A 379 -17.47 -62.08 -19.34
N ARG A 380 -16.65 -62.86 -18.61
CA ARG A 380 -16.95 -64.24 -18.24
C ARG A 380 -17.35 -64.40 -16.78
N ALA A 381 -16.83 -63.54 -15.90
CA ALA A 381 -17.16 -63.59 -14.48
C ALA A 381 -17.39 -62.18 -13.91
N MET A 382 -18.33 -62.10 -12.97
CA MET A 382 -18.61 -60.89 -12.22
C MET A 382 -18.64 -61.22 -10.73
N ILE A 383 -17.81 -60.51 -9.97
CA ILE A 383 -17.75 -60.62 -8.52
C ILE A 383 -18.65 -59.55 -7.93
N ILE A 384 -19.67 -59.96 -7.18
CA ILE A 384 -20.56 -59.07 -6.42
C ILE A 384 -20.08 -59.12 -4.97
N ASP A 385 -19.51 -58.02 -4.49
CA ASP A 385 -18.98 -57.95 -3.13
C ASP A 385 -19.94 -57.24 -2.20
N VAL A 386 -20.54 -57.97 -1.25
CA VAL A 386 -21.54 -57.45 -0.31
C VAL A 386 -20.95 -57.12 1.06
N THR A 387 -19.62 -57.12 1.19
CA THR A 387 -18.90 -56.86 2.46
C THR A 387 -19.32 -55.53 3.12
N GLY A 388 -19.66 -54.51 2.32
CA GLY A 388 -20.07 -53.18 2.80
C GLY A 388 -21.57 -52.97 2.97
N THR A 389 -22.39 -53.99 2.74
CA THR A 389 -23.85 -53.87 2.87
C THR A 389 -24.29 -53.95 4.32
N ARG A 390 -25.17 -53.03 4.75
CA ARG A 390 -25.75 -53.05 6.10
C ARG A 390 -27.12 -53.72 6.02
N ASN A 391 -27.36 -54.73 6.86
CA ASN A 391 -28.62 -55.45 6.99
C ASN A 391 -29.13 -56.04 5.65
N LEU A 392 -28.69 -57.25 5.33
CA LEU A 392 -29.21 -57.97 4.16
C LEU A 392 -30.61 -58.53 4.46
N ASP A 393 -31.63 -57.72 4.20
CA ASP A 393 -33.03 -58.10 4.36
C ASP A 393 -33.56 -58.91 3.15
N THR A 394 -34.83 -59.33 3.24
CA THR A 394 -35.48 -60.12 2.18
C THR A 394 -35.51 -59.39 0.82
N ALA A 395 -35.71 -58.08 0.82
CA ALA A 395 -35.79 -57.29 -0.41
C ALA A 395 -34.42 -57.19 -1.10
N ALA A 396 -33.37 -56.87 -0.34
CA ALA A 396 -31.99 -56.84 -0.82
C ALA A 396 -31.55 -58.21 -1.35
N ALA A 397 -31.90 -59.29 -0.66
CA ALA A 397 -31.59 -60.64 -1.09
C ALA A 397 -32.25 -61.01 -2.43
N HIS A 398 -33.52 -60.65 -2.64
CA HIS A 398 -34.20 -60.85 -3.93
C HIS A 398 -33.54 -60.06 -5.07
N VAL A 399 -33.12 -58.82 -4.81
CA VAL A 399 -32.41 -57.99 -5.79
C VAL A 399 -31.08 -58.63 -6.18
N LEU A 400 -30.28 -59.08 -5.21
CA LEU A 400 -29.00 -59.76 -5.45
C LEU A 400 -29.17 -61.03 -6.30
N MET A 401 -30.21 -61.82 -6.00
CA MET A 401 -30.47 -63.03 -6.76
C MET A 401 -30.98 -62.75 -8.17
N SER A 402 -31.81 -61.73 -8.33
CA SER A 402 -32.26 -61.27 -9.66
C SER A 402 -31.07 -60.79 -10.49
N ALA A 403 -30.12 -60.08 -9.87
CA ALA A 403 -28.87 -59.65 -10.48
C ALA A 403 -27.99 -60.84 -10.89
N ALA A 404 -27.81 -61.81 -10.01
CA ALA A 404 -27.07 -63.04 -10.33
C ALA A 404 -27.73 -63.84 -11.47
N GLN A 405 -29.06 -63.90 -11.50
CA GLN A 405 -29.80 -64.55 -12.58
C GLN A 405 -29.65 -63.80 -13.91
N ALA A 406 -29.75 -62.47 -13.90
CA ALA A 406 -29.52 -61.64 -15.09
C ALA A 406 -28.12 -61.85 -15.67
N LEU A 407 -27.08 -61.93 -14.82
CA LEU A 407 -25.71 -62.25 -15.22
C LEU A 407 -25.60 -63.63 -15.87
N ARG A 408 -26.25 -64.64 -15.29
CA ARG A 408 -26.27 -66.00 -15.87
C ARG A 408 -26.94 -66.05 -17.22
N LEU A 409 -28.06 -65.34 -17.40
CA LEU A 409 -28.74 -65.21 -18.70
C LEU A 409 -27.85 -64.53 -19.75
N ARG A 410 -26.93 -63.67 -19.31
CA ARG A 410 -25.89 -63.02 -20.11
C ARG A 410 -24.67 -63.91 -20.37
N GLY A 411 -24.61 -65.13 -19.82
CA GLY A 411 -23.45 -66.01 -19.93
C GLY A 411 -22.28 -65.63 -19.02
N VAL A 412 -22.51 -64.73 -18.05
CA VAL A 412 -21.50 -64.30 -17.07
C VAL A 412 -21.68 -65.10 -15.79
N GLN A 413 -20.61 -65.67 -15.25
CA GLN A 413 -20.61 -66.40 -13.98
C GLN A 413 -20.66 -65.42 -12.80
N PRO A 414 -21.77 -65.37 -12.02
CA PRO A 414 -21.81 -64.56 -10.81
C PRO A 414 -20.99 -65.25 -9.71
N ILE A 415 -20.20 -64.44 -9.01
CA ILE A 415 -19.42 -64.83 -7.84
C ILE A 415 -19.80 -63.88 -6.70
N LEU A 416 -20.40 -64.39 -5.63
CA LEU A 416 -20.80 -63.60 -4.47
C LEU A 416 -19.74 -63.69 -3.38
N THR A 417 -19.27 -62.53 -2.89
CA THR A 417 -18.26 -62.44 -1.82
C THR A 417 -18.74 -61.59 -0.66
N GLY A 418 -18.18 -61.81 0.53
CA GLY A 418 -18.38 -60.89 1.66
C GLY A 418 -19.67 -61.11 2.46
N ILE A 419 -20.33 -62.25 2.32
CA ILE A 419 -21.51 -62.61 3.12
C ILE A 419 -21.07 -62.85 4.57
N GLN A 420 -21.58 -62.06 5.50
CA GLN A 420 -21.36 -62.24 6.93
C GLN A 420 -22.21 -63.39 7.50
N SER A 421 -21.80 -63.96 8.63
CA SER A 421 -22.44 -65.16 9.22
C SER A 421 -23.92 -64.97 9.55
N ASP A 422 -24.32 -63.79 10.01
CA ASP A 422 -25.70 -63.39 10.30
C ASP A 422 -26.55 -63.23 9.02
N ALA A 423 -25.98 -62.62 7.98
CA ALA A 423 -26.60 -62.53 6.66
C ALA A 423 -26.79 -63.92 6.03
N ALA A 424 -25.82 -64.84 6.19
CA ALA A 424 -25.91 -66.20 5.69
C ALA A 424 -27.08 -66.98 6.32
N LEU A 425 -27.29 -66.85 7.64
CA LEU A 425 -28.43 -67.46 8.34
C LEU A 425 -29.77 -66.93 7.82
N THR A 426 -29.84 -65.62 7.56
CA THR A 426 -31.02 -64.98 6.99
C THR A 426 -31.35 -65.52 5.60
N LEU A 427 -30.34 -65.62 4.73
CA LEU A 427 -30.49 -66.16 3.37
C LEU A 427 -30.97 -67.63 3.35
N VAL A 428 -30.47 -68.44 4.28
CA VAL A 428 -30.93 -69.83 4.45
C VAL A 428 -32.37 -69.88 4.97
N GLY A 429 -32.71 -69.04 5.95
CA GLY A 429 -34.08 -68.95 6.49
C GLY A 429 -35.12 -68.50 5.46
N LEU A 430 -34.71 -67.70 4.47
CA LEU A 430 -35.54 -67.27 3.35
C LEU A 430 -35.68 -68.32 2.23
N GLY A 431 -34.96 -69.43 2.30
CA GLY A 431 -35.01 -70.50 1.29
C GLY A 431 -34.47 -70.09 -0.08
N ILE A 432 -33.51 -69.16 -0.11
CA ILE A 432 -32.94 -68.65 -1.36
C ILE A 432 -32.06 -69.71 -2.01
N ASP A 433 -32.32 -69.99 -3.30
CA ASP A 433 -31.53 -70.92 -4.09
C ASP A 433 -30.29 -70.24 -4.70
N PHE A 434 -29.11 -70.68 -4.29
CA PHE A 434 -27.82 -70.23 -4.82
C PHE A 434 -27.32 -71.10 -5.98
N SER A 435 -28.15 -71.97 -6.55
CA SER A 435 -27.77 -72.82 -7.67
C SER A 435 -27.21 -71.98 -8.84
N GLY A 436 -25.99 -72.30 -9.26
CA GLY A 436 -25.28 -71.58 -10.32
C GLY A 436 -24.64 -70.25 -9.91
N VAL A 437 -24.65 -69.89 -8.62
CA VAL A 437 -23.87 -68.77 -8.06
C VAL A 437 -22.69 -69.32 -7.28
N VAL A 438 -21.48 -68.84 -7.57
CA VAL A 438 -20.29 -69.23 -6.81
C VAL A 438 -20.18 -68.35 -5.59
N VAL A 439 -20.11 -68.92 -4.39
CA VAL A 439 -19.96 -68.14 -3.15
C VAL A 439 -18.53 -68.30 -2.62
N ARG A 440 -17.90 -67.18 -2.22
CA ARG A 440 -16.57 -67.16 -1.58
C ARG A 440 -16.60 -66.26 -0.35
N GLY A 441 -15.86 -66.65 0.70
CA GLY A 441 -15.89 -65.93 1.98
C GLY A 441 -15.29 -64.51 1.92
N THR A 442 -14.37 -64.26 1.00
CA THR A 442 -13.68 -62.96 0.87
C THR A 442 -13.56 -62.54 -0.59
N LEU A 443 -13.47 -61.23 -0.82
CA LEU A 443 -13.22 -60.68 -2.15
C LEU A 443 -11.95 -61.26 -2.79
N GLN A 444 -10.87 -61.41 -2.01
CA GLN A 444 -9.61 -62.02 -2.46
C GLN A 444 -9.82 -63.45 -2.98
N ALA A 445 -10.61 -64.28 -2.28
CA ALA A 445 -10.93 -65.63 -2.73
C ALA A 445 -11.82 -65.64 -3.98
N GLY A 446 -12.72 -64.65 -4.12
CA GLY A 446 -13.51 -64.44 -5.33
C GLY A 446 -12.64 -64.08 -6.54
N VAL A 447 -11.71 -63.14 -6.38
CA VAL A 447 -10.74 -62.74 -7.42
C VAL A 447 -9.85 -63.91 -7.82
N ALA A 448 -9.32 -64.66 -6.86
CA ALA A 448 -8.51 -65.84 -7.13
C ALA A 448 -9.29 -66.90 -7.94
N TYR A 449 -10.55 -67.15 -7.57
CA TYR A 449 -11.41 -68.09 -8.30
C TYR A 449 -11.72 -67.62 -9.73
N ALA A 450 -12.14 -66.37 -9.89
CA ALA A 450 -12.47 -65.78 -11.20
C ALA A 450 -11.26 -65.77 -12.15
N THR A 451 -10.06 -65.57 -11.60
CA THR A 451 -8.83 -65.52 -12.39
C THR A 451 -8.28 -66.90 -12.75
N GLN A 452 -8.50 -67.93 -11.91
CA GLN A 452 -8.11 -69.32 -12.19
C GLN A 452 -9.01 -70.03 -13.20
N GLU A 453 -10.34 -69.92 -13.09
CA GLU A 453 -11.24 -70.56 -14.07
C GLU A 453 -11.08 -69.98 -15.47
N ALA A 454 -10.81 -68.68 -15.54
CA ALA A 454 -10.53 -68.00 -16.79
C ALA A 454 -9.26 -68.49 -17.51
N ALA A 455 -8.34 -69.16 -16.82
CA ALA A 455 -7.13 -69.72 -17.43
C ALA A 455 -7.39 -71.03 -18.19
N LEU A 456 -8.60 -71.61 -18.10
CA LEU A 456 -8.99 -72.80 -18.86
C LEU A 456 -9.77 -72.39 -20.13
N PRO A 457 -9.30 -72.70 -21.34
CA PRO A 457 -10.07 -72.48 -22.56
C PRO A 457 -11.27 -73.44 -22.64
N ALA A 458 -12.39 -72.94 -23.17
CA ALA A 458 -13.63 -73.70 -23.38
C ALA A 458 -13.35 -75.00 -24.18
N GLY A 459 -13.79 -76.13 -23.62
CA GLY A 459 -13.51 -77.47 -24.14
C GLY A 459 -14.13 -77.76 -25.51
N SER A 460 -13.35 -78.42 -26.36
CA SER A 460 -13.81 -79.17 -27.52
C SER A 460 -14.77 -80.29 -27.10
N VAL A 461 -16.02 -80.23 -27.56
CA VAL A 461 -16.99 -81.32 -27.44
C VAL A 461 -16.71 -82.34 -28.54
N GLU A 462 -16.13 -83.49 -28.21
CA GLU A 462 -16.09 -84.65 -29.10
C GLU A 462 -17.45 -85.38 -29.05
N VAL A 463 -18.23 -85.24 -30.12
CA VAL A 463 -19.43 -86.03 -30.36
C VAL A 463 -19.01 -87.38 -30.95
N SER A 464 -19.10 -88.45 -30.17
CA SER A 464 -18.83 -89.82 -30.62
C SER A 464 -20.06 -90.40 -31.35
N ILE A 465 -19.94 -90.60 -32.67
CA ILE A 465 -20.96 -91.30 -33.50
C ILE A 465 -20.47 -92.73 -33.76
N PRO A 466 -21.24 -93.79 -33.47
CA PRO A 466 -20.81 -95.17 -33.68
C PRO A 466 -20.96 -95.57 -35.16
N ARG A 467 -19.85 -95.95 -35.82
CA ARG A 467 -19.88 -96.53 -37.17
C ARG A 467 -20.24 -98.02 -37.11
N ARG A 468 -21.34 -98.38 -37.78
CA ARG A 468 -21.77 -99.76 -38.10
C ARG A 468 -20.70 -100.49 -38.91
N ARG A 469 -20.44 -101.76 -38.55
CA ARG A 469 -19.73 -102.74 -39.40
C ARG A 469 -20.59 -103.09 -40.62
N PRO A 470 -20.03 -103.19 -41.83
CA PRO A 470 -20.59 -104.04 -42.88
C PRO A 470 -19.99 -105.45 -42.79
N GLY A 471 -20.86 -106.46 -42.87
CA GLY A 471 -20.51 -107.87 -42.95
C GLY A 471 -19.99 -108.29 -44.33
N GLY A 472 -19.65 -109.58 -44.43
CA GLY A 472 -19.05 -110.28 -45.59
C GLY A 472 -19.83 -110.14 -46.90
N ARG A 473 -19.28 -110.55 -48.03
CA ARG A 473 -18.52 -111.77 -48.35
C ARG A 473 -17.45 -111.48 -49.40
#